data_AF-A0A941A1H7-F1
#
_entry.id   AF-A0A941A1H7-F1
#
_cell.length_a   1.000
_cell.length_b   1.000
_cell.length_c   1.000
_cell.angle_alpha   90.00
_cell.angle_beta   90.00
_cell.angle_gamma   90.00
#
_symmetry.space_group_name_H-M   'P 1'
#
loop_
_entity.id
_entity.type
_entity.pdbx_description
1 polymer ?
#
loop_
_entity_poly.entity_id
_entity_poly.type
_entity_poly.pdbx_seq_one_letter_code
_entity_poly.pdbx_strand_id
1 'polypeptide(L)' 'MVGYFIDPALLPGKALAPGVELKVTWGQHLMLSFVRLGAGGVVPAHSHPHEQGGVCLEGAMEFTIGAETRVVRRGEG' A
#
# COMPACT_ATOMS: atom_id res chain seq x y z
N MET A 1 -5.61 -15.47 -10.79
CA MET A 1 -4.23 -15.68 -10.31
C MET A 1 -3.29 -15.26 -11.42
N VAL A 2 -2.50 -14.21 -11.22
CA VAL A 2 -1.56 -13.71 -12.23
C VAL A 2 -0.20 -14.35 -11.92
N GLY A 3 -0.01 -15.61 -12.31
CA GLY A 3 1.24 -16.35 -12.09
C GLY A 3 1.68 -16.49 -10.62
N TYR A 4 2.81 -17.16 -10.43
CA TYR A 4 3.49 -17.25 -9.12
C TYR A 4 4.65 -16.25 -8.99
N PHE A 5 5.18 -15.76 -10.11
CA PHE A 5 6.20 -14.73 -10.17
C PHE A 5 5.54 -13.40 -10.50
N ILE A 6 5.78 -12.40 -9.66
CA ILE A 6 5.12 -11.10 -9.73
C ILE A 6 6.17 -10.06 -10.08
N ASP A 7 5.98 -9.41 -11.22
CA ASP A 7 6.60 -8.13 -11.52
C ASP A 7 5.56 -7.02 -11.32
N PRO A 8 5.69 -6.19 -10.27
CA PRO A 8 4.75 -5.09 -10.01
C PRO A 8 4.67 -4.08 -11.16
N ALA A 9 5.69 -3.97 -12.01
CA ALA A 9 5.67 -3.07 -13.16
C ALA A 9 4.58 -3.48 -14.17
N LEU A 10 4.29 -4.78 -14.28
CA LEU A 10 3.34 -5.35 -15.23
C LEU A 10 1.90 -5.42 -14.72
N LEU A 11 1.67 -5.15 -13.44
CA LEU A 11 0.33 -5.13 -12.86
C LEU A 11 -0.44 -3.86 -13.29
N PRO A 12 -1.75 -3.96 -13.58
CA PRO A 12 -2.56 -2.79 -13.89
C PRO A 12 -2.66 -1.86 -12.67
N GLY A 13 -2.41 -0.58 -12.90
CA GLY A 13 -2.58 0.47 -11.90
C GLY A 13 -4.03 0.92 -11.78
N LYS A 14 -4.47 1.20 -10.56
CA LYS A 14 -5.76 1.82 -10.25
C LYS A 14 -5.54 3.07 -9.41
N ALA A 15 -6.05 4.20 -9.88
CA ALA A 15 -6.14 5.40 -9.04
C ALA A 15 -7.23 5.20 -7.98
N LEU A 16 -6.87 5.34 -6.70
CA LEU A 16 -7.82 5.26 -5.58
C LEU A 16 -8.28 6.64 -5.12
N ALA A 17 -7.38 7.61 -5.18
CA ALA A 17 -7.61 9.00 -4.83
C ALA A 17 -6.57 9.87 -5.57
N PRO A 18 -6.73 11.21 -5.61
CA PRO A 18 -5.69 12.09 -6.12
C PRO A 18 -4.35 11.81 -5.45
N GLY A 19 -3.34 11.47 -6.25
CA GLY A 19 -1.99 11.14 -5.76
C GLY A 19 -1.84 9.76 -5.11
N VAL A 20 -2.86 8.89 -5.14
CA VAL A 20 -2.80 7.52 -4.61
C VAL A 20 -3.07 6.51 -5.71
N GLU A 21 -2.07 5.73 -6.06
CA GLU A 21 -2.17 4.66 -7.06
C GLU A 21 -1.90 3.30 -6.41
N LEU A 22 -2.69 2.30 -6.79
CA LEU A 22 -2.60 0.95 -6.30
C LEU A 22 -2.36 -0.05 -7.43
N LYS A 23 -1.44 -0.98 -7.22
CA LYS A 23 -1.33 -2.22 -8.01
C LYS A 23 -1.47 -3.41 -7.07
N VAL A 24 -2.32 -4.36 -7.42
CA VAL A 24 -2.64 -5.50 -6.54
C VAL A 24 -2.50 -6.83 -7.25
N THR A 25 -2.10 -7.82 -6.47
CA THR A 25 -2.19 -9.25 -6.81
C THR A 25 -2.51 -10.04 -5.56
N TRP A 26 -3.05 -11.24 -5.70
CA TRP A 26 -3.52 -12.02 -4.58
C TRP A 26 -3.45 -13.53 -4.85
N GLY A 27 -3.25 -14.27 -3.77
CA GLY A 27 -3.39 -15.72 -3.71
C GLY A 27 -4.75 -16.11 -3.11
N GLN A 28 -4.77 -17.24 -2.41
CA GLN A 28 -5.98 -17.71 -1.69
C GLN A 28 -6.21 -16.96 -0.38
N HIS A 29 -5.13 -16.62 0.35
CA HIS A 29 -5.21 -16.05 1.70
C HIS A 29 -4.34 -14.80 1.89
N LEU A 30 -3.67 -14.35 0.84
CA LEU A 30 -2.75 -13.22 0.88
C LEU A 30 -3.05 -12.27 -0.27
N MET A 31 -3.05 -10.98 0.02
CA MET A 31 -3.01 -9.93 -0.99
C MET A 31 -1.70 -9.16 -0.85
N LEU A 32 -1.03 -8.92 -1.97
CA LEU A 32 0.07 -7.96 -2.06
C LEU A 32 -0.44 -6.70 -2.72
N SER A 33 -0.18 -5.57 -2.07
CA SER A 33 -0.62 -4.25 -2.49
C SER A 33 0.58 -3.33 -2.63
N PHE A 34 0.89 -2.93 -3.86
CA PHE A 34 1.94 -1.99 -4.18
C PHE A 34 1.31 -0.61 -4.29
N VAL A 35 1.52 0.21 -3.26
CA VAL A 35 0.93 1.54 -3.15
C VAL A 35 1.97 2.59 -3.54
N ARG A 36 1.61 3.49 -4.45
CA ARG A 36 2.36 4.71 -4.71
C ARG A 36 1.60 5.91 -4.16
N LEU A 37 2.16 6.54 -3.14
CA LEU A 37 1.69 7.79 -2.56
C LEU A 37 2.54 8.94 -3.11
N GLY A 38 1.94 9.78 -3.95
CA GLY A 38 2.54 11.04 -4.36
C GLY A 38 2.58 12.04 -3.21
N ALA A 39 3.42 13.08 -3.33
CA ALA A 39 3.47 14.15 -2.34
C ALA A 39 2.08 14.79 -2.16
N GLY A 40 1.61 14.89 -0.90
CA GLY A 40 0.27 15.38 -0.56
C GLY A 40 -0.87 14.40 -0.88
N GLY A 41 -0.58 13.20 -1.39
CA GLY A 41 -1.57 12.14 -1.55
C GLY A 41 -2.04 11.64 -0.18
N VAL A 42 -3.35 11.58 0.01
CA VAL A 42 -3.96 11.16 1.28
C VAL A 42 -4.81 9.92 1.06
N VAL A 43 -4.58 8.90 1.88
CA VAL A 43 -5.51 7.77 2.03
C VAL A 43 -6.43 8.11 3.20
N PRO A 44 -7.75 8.25 2.98
CA PRO A 44 -8.68 8.55 4.07
C PRO A 44 -8.65 7.47 5.15
N ALA A 45 -8.90 7.87 6.41
CA ALA A 45 -9.03 6.93 7.51
C ALA A 45 -10.14 5.91 7.23
N HIS A 46 -9.83 4.63 7.42
CA HIS A 46 -10.74 3.51 7.15
C HIS A 46 -10.33 2.29 7.99
N SER A 47 -11.13 1.22 7.95
CA SER A 47 -10.85 -0.04 8.61
C SER A 47 -11.31 -1.24 7.79
N HIS A 48 -10.70 -2.39 8.04
CA HIS A 48 -11.05 -3.68 7.43
C HIS A 48 -11.05 -4.78 8.49
N PRO A 49 -11.82 -5.86 8.31
CA PRO A 49 -11.75 -7.03 9.19
C PRO A 49 -10.48 -7.87 8.95
N HIS A 50 -9.78 -7.65 7.83
CA HIS A 50 -8.57 -8.37 7.47
C HIS A 50 -7.35 -7.75 8.16
N GLU A 51 -6.42 -8.59 8.60
CA GLU A 51 -5.11 -8.14 9.05
C GLU A 51 -4.34 -7.49 7.89
N GLN A 52 -3.65 -6.38 8.17
CA GLN A 52 -2.86 -5.65 7.20
C GLN A 52 -1.47 -5.35 7.76
N GLY A 53 -0.44 -5.75 7.01
CA GLY A 53 0.95 -5.35 7.23
C GLY A 53 1.48 -4.62 6.01
N GLY A 54 2.52 -3.82 6.20
CA GLY A 54 3.17 -3.09 5.12
C GLY A 54 4.61 -2.75 5.46
N VAL A 55 5.39 -2.44 4.44
CA VAL A 55 6.74 -1.90 4.57
C VAL A 55 6.89 -0.76 3.58
N CYS A 56 7.48 0.35 4.01
CA CYS A 56 7.80 1.43 3.12
C CYS A 56 8.99 1.03 2.25
N LEU A 57 8.76 0.90 0.94
CA LEU A 57 9.80 0.49 -0.01
C LEU A 57 10.72 1.66 -0.38
N GLU A 58 10.14 2.85 -0.53
CA GLU A 58 10.82 4.07 -0.95
C GLU A 58 10.15 5.31 -0.34
N GLY A 59 10.94 6.36 -0.09
CA GLY A 59 10.44 7.61 0.46
C GLY A 59 10.07 7.54 1.94
N ALA A 60 9.02 8.28 2.30
CA ALA A 60 8.47 8.33 3.65
C ALA A 60 6.99 8.72 3.61
N MET A 61 6.23 8.31 4.62
CA MET A 61 4.83 8.70 4.81
C MET A 61 4.52 8.97 6.28
N GLU A 62 3.62 9.92 6.54
CA GLU A 62 2.96 9.99 7.84
C GLU A 62 1.88 8.91 7.89
N PHE A 63 2.02 7.98 8.82
CA PHE A 63 1.15 6.82 8.95
C PHE A 63 0.48 6.81 10.32
N THR A 64 -0.85 6.79 10.31
CA THR A 64 -1.66 6.79 11.53
C THR A 64 -2.38 5.46 11.67
N ILE A 65 -2.18 4.78 12.79
CA ILE A 65 -2.89 3.55 13.18
C ILE A 65 -3.55 3.79 14.54
N GLY A 66 -4.89 3.78 14.57
CA GLY A 66 -5.64 4.10 15.77
C GLY A 66 -5.32 5.52 16.26
N ALA A 67 -4.73 5.64 17.45
CA ALA A 67 -4.35 6.92 18.05
C ALA A 67 -2.86 7.28 17.84
N GLU A 68 -2.09 6.42 17.18
CA GLU A 68 -0.65 6.62 17.01
C GLU A 68 -0.31 7.06 15.59
N THR A 69 0.49 8.12 15.47
CA THR A 69 1.00 8.64 14.22
C THR A 69 2.53 8.61 14.22
N ARG A 70 3.13 8.09 13.16
CA ARG A 70 4.59 8.07 12.96
C ARG A 70 4.95 8.42 11.52
N VAL A 71 6.14 8.97 11.33
CA VAL A 71 6.75 9.01 9.99
C VAL A 71 7.46 7.69 9.75
N VAL A 72 6.91 6.87 8.85
CA VAL A 72 7.49 5.59 8.43
C VAL A 72 8.38 5.84 7.21
N ARG A 73 9.63 5.39 7.27
CA ARG A 73 10.65 5.54 6.22
C ARG A 73 11.01 4.21 5.60
N ARG A 74 11.80 4.25 4.53
CA ARG A 74 12.28 3.06 3.81
C ARG A 74 12.79 1.96 4.76
N GLY A 75 12.19 0.78 4.64
CA GLY A 75 12.51 -0.41 5.44
C GLY A 75 11.72 -0.55 6.74
N GLU A 76 10.95 0.47 7.12
CA GLU A 76 10.08 0.47 8.30
C GLU A 76 8.64 0.08 7.92
N GLY A 77 7.89 -0.46 8.89
CA GLY A 77 6.51 -0.92 8.77
C GLY A 77 5.81 -0.94 10.12
#